data_AF-A0A924WI79-F1
#
_entry.id   AF-A0A924WI79-F1
#
_cell.length_a   1.000
_cell.length_b   1.000
_cell.length_c   1.000
_cell.angle_alpha   90.00
_cell.angle_beta   90.00
_cell.angle_gamma   90.00
#
_symmetry.space_group_name_H-M   'P 1'
#
loop_
_entity.id
_entity.type
_entity.pdbx_description
1 polymer ?
#
loop_
_entity_poly.entity_id
_entity_poly.type
_entity_poly.pdbx_seq_one_letter_code
_entity_poly.pdbx_strand_id
1 'polypeptide(L)'
;MSGWPLLFALIFLASSCKSSFERTRTSGNGELILTKAFEYYEKKNYQRALTLFELVVNTLRGDARAEKAYFEYAQCHYKTKQYLLAAFYFKNFSNTFTNSPLREEAAFMAAYSNYELSPSFRLDQKATES
;
A
#
# COMPACT_ATOMS: atom_id res chain seq x y z
N MET A 1 -14.31 -22.49 44.23
CA MET A 1 -12.88 -22.31 43.89
C MET A 1 -12.82 -21.58 42.56
N SER A 2 -12.37 -20.34 42.58
CA SER A 2 -12.38 -19.39 41.45
C SER A 2 -11.49 -19.87 40.30
N GLY A 3 -12.07 -20.13 39.12
CA GLY A 3 -11.36 -20.47 37.88
C GLY A 3 -10.72 -19.27 37.14
N TRP A 4 -10.82 -18.08 37.74
CA TRP A 4 -10.27 -16.82 37.25
C TRP A 4 -8.75 -16.85 36.94
N PRO A 5 -7.87 -17.42 37.80
CA PRO A 5 -6.43 -17.52 37.48
C PRO A 5 -6.11 -18.39 36.25
N LEU A 6 -6.91 -19.42 35.96
CA LEU A 6 -6.73 -20.25 34.75
C LEU A 6 -7.09 -19.49 33.47
N LEU A 7 -8.11 -18.63 33.53
CA LEU A 7 -8.50 -17.77 32.41
C LEU A 7 -7.41 -16.71 32.11
N PHE A 8 -6.82 -16.13 33.16
CA PHE A 8 -5.71 -15.16 33.03
C PHE A 8 -4.42 -15.81 32.51
N ALA A 9 -4.12 -17.05 32.93
CA ALA A 9 -2.96 -17.80 32.42
C ALA A 9 -3.10 -18.12 30.91
N LEU A 10 -4.29 -18.49 30.44
CA LEU A 10 -4.55 -18.78 29.03
C LEU A 10 -4.41 -17.54 28.12
N ILE A 11 -4.81 -16.36 28.62
CA ILE A 11 -4.66 -15.07 27.92
C ILE A 11 -3.19 -14.66 27.78
N PHE A 12 -2.34 -14.98 28.77
CA PHE A 12 -0.91 -14.68 28.73
C PHE A 12 -0.15 -15.53 27.69
N LEU A 13 -0.55 -16.78 27.49
CA LEU A 13 0.08 -17.71 26.52
C LEU A 13 -0.17 -17.31 25.04
N ALA A 14 -1.21 -16.54 24.75
CA ALA A 14 -1.53 -16.10 23.39
C ALA A 14 -0.68 -14.91 22.88
N SER A 15 0.08 -14.24 23.77
CA SER A 15 0.80 -13.00 23.43
C SER A 15 2.21 -13.19 22.84
N SER A 16 2.74 -14.42 22.79
CA SER A 16 4.17 -14.65 22.50
C SER A 16 4.50 -14.94 21.02
N CYS A 17 3.52 -15.20 20.17
CA CYS A 17 3.76 -15.43 18.74
C CYS A 17 3.62 -14.13 17.93
N LYS A 18 4.65 -13.26 17.95
CA LYS A 18 4.72 -12.18 16.94
C LYS A 18 4.82 -12.82 15.55
N SER A 19 3.83 -12.51 14.69
CA SER A 19 3.81 -13.00 13.31
C SER A 19 5.10 -12.62 12.56
N SER A 20 5.45 -13.37 11.52
CA SER A 20 6.63 -13.05 10.67
C SER A 20 6.59 -11.60 10.15
N PHE A 21 5.39 -11.10 9.85
CA PHE A 21 5.17 -9.72 9.46
C PHE A 21 5.55 -8.74 10.58
N GLU A 22 5.06 -8.95 11.80
CA GLU A 22 5.37 -8.05 12.94
C GLU A 22 6.86 -8.01 13.27
N ARG A 23 7.53 -9.15 13.17
CA ARG A 23 9.00 -9.21 13.32
C ARG A 23 9.72 -8.39 12.26
N THR A 24 9.27 -8.45 11.01
CA THR A 24 9.83 -7.64 9.91
C THR A 24 9.58 -6.15 10.13
N ARG A 25 8.33 -5.78 10.39
CA ARG A 25 7.87 -4.38 10.57
C ARG A 25 8.61 -3.67 11.70
N THR A 26 8.95 -4.40 12.76
CA THR A 26 9.62 -3.86 13.95
C THR A 26 11.13 -4.10 13.96
N SER A 27 11.70 -4.66 12.90
CA SER A 27 13.13 -5.04 12.86
C SER A 27 14.10 -3.85 12.81
N GLY A 28 13.65 -2.69 12.33
CA GLY A 28 14.51 -1.53 12.04
C GLY A 28 15.47 -1.74 10.85
N ASN A 29 15.46 -2.90 10.21
CA ASN A 29 16.31 -3.20 9.07
C ASN A 29 15.59 -2.82 7.76
N GLY A 30 15.96 -1.66 7.20
CA GLY A 30 15.34 -1.14 5.98
C GLY A 30 15.46 -2.07 4.77
N GLU A 31 16.58 -2.76 4.62
CA GLU A 31 16.81 -3.73 3.53
C GLU A 31 15.87 -4.93 3.62
N LEU A 32 15.72 -5.48 4.83
CA LEU A 32 14.81 -6.58 5.09
C LEU A 32 13.35 -6.14 4.88
N ILE A 33 12.99 -4.94 5.35
CA ILE A 33 11.65 -4.38 5.19
C ILE A 33 11.32 -4.22 3.70
N LEU A 34 12.22 -3.63 2.91
CA LEU A 34 12.01 -3.43 1.48
C LEU A 34 11.87 -4.78 0.74
N THR A 35 12.76 -5.73 1.02
CA THR A 35 12.71 -7.07 0.43
C THR A 35 11.37 -7.76 0.73
N LYS A 36 10.90 -7.68 1.98
CA LYS A 36 9.61 -8.24 2.38
C LYS A 36 8.42 -7.48 1.81
N ALA A 37 8.53 -6.16 1.60
CA ALA A 37 7.50 -5.38 0.92
C ALA A 37 7.27 -5.92 -0.50
N PHE A 38 8.35 -6.12 -1.26
CA PHE A 38 8.32 -6.77 -2.57
C PHE A 38 7.71 -8.17 -2.51
N GLU A 39 8.15 -9.04 -1.58
CA GLU A 39 7.58 -10.38 -1.45
C GLU A 39 6.06 -10.37 -1.16
N TYR A 40 5.58 -9.45 -0.32
CA TYR A 40 4.14 -9.34 -0.05
C TYR A 40 3.38 -8.79 -1.26
N TYR A 41 3.98 -7.88 -2.02
CA TYR A 41 3.40 -7.36 -3.25
C TYR A 41 3.20 -8.46 -4.28
N GLU A 42 4.24 -9.26 -4.56
CA GLU A 42 4.18 -10.41 -5.47
C GLU A 42 3.13 -11.45 -5.04
N LYS A 43 2.94 -11.63 -3.73
CA LYS A 43 1.90 -12.49 -3.15
C LYS A 43 0.50 -11.86 -3.14
N LYS A 44 0.33 -10.68 -3.76
CA LYS A 44 -0.91 -9.89 -3.81
C LYS A 44 -1.45 -9.51 -2.41
N ASN A 45 -0.58 -9.55 -1.40
CA ASN A 45 -0.91 -9.08 -0.06
C ASN A 45 -0.62 -7.59 0.04
N TYR A 46 -1.38 -6.81 -0.72
CA TYR A 46 -1.13 -5.39 -0.93
C TYR A 46 -1.19 -4.59 0.36
N GLN A 47 -2.02 -4.99 1.33
CA GLN A 47 -2.11 -4.30 2.62
C GLN A 47 -0.81 -4.43 3.42
N ARG A 48 -0.21 -5.63 3.49
CA ARG A 48 1.07 -5.82 4.19
C ARG A 48 2.22 -5.19 3.43
N ALA A 49 2.23 -5.30 2.10
CA ALA A 49 3.22 -4.65 1.26
C ALA A 49 3.19 -3.13 1.47
N LEU A 50 1.99 -2.52 1.47
CA LEU A 50 1.80 -1.10 1.69
C LEU A 50 2.42 -0.65 3.02
N THR A 51 2.08 -1.32 4.13
CA THR A 51 2.61 -0.98 5.46
C THR A 51 4.14 -1.08 5.53
N LEU A 52 4.76 -2.03 4.81
CA LEU A 52 6.22 -2.12 4.80
C LEU A 52 6.86 -1.07 3.89
N PHE A 53 6.28 -0.81 2.71
CA PHE A 53 6.76 0.25 1.82
C PHE A 53 6.72 1.62 2.50
N GLU A 54 5.66 1.96 3.25
CA GLU A 54 5.53 3.23 3.99
C GLU A 54 6.72 3.50 4.92
N LEU A 55 7.32 2.46 5.49
CA LEU A 55 8.44 2.58 6.43
C LEU A 55 9.77 2.90 5.74
N VAL A 56 9.90 2.59 4.45
CA VAL A 56 11.21 2.65 3.75
C VAL A 56 11.20 3.48 2.49
N VAL A 57 10.06 3.70 1.82
CA VAL A 57 10.04 4.28 0.47
C VAL A 57 10.71 5.66 0.40
N ASN A 58 10.55 6.47 1.44
CA ASN A 58 11.14 7.82 1.53
C ASN A 58 12.65 7.83 1.79
N THR A 59 13.26 6.69 2.16
CA THR A 59 14.71 6.59 2.40
C THR A 59 15.47 6.07 1.18
N LEU A 60 14.78 5.66 0.11
CA LEU A 60 15.38 5.02 -1.07
C LEU A 60 16.04 5.99 -2.06
N ARG A 61 16.33 7.23 -1.69
CA ARG A 61 16.96 8.19 -2.61
C ARG A 61 18.32 7.67 -3.08
N GLY A 62 18.45 7.44 -4.39
CA GLY A 62 19.68 6.90 -5.00
C GLY A 62 19.80 5.38 -4.96
N ASP A 63 18.83 4.66 -4.37
CA ASP A 63 18.76 3.20 -4.43
C ASP A 63 18.28 2.75 -5.82
N ALA A 64 18.95 1.75 -6.41
CA ALA A 64 18.58 1.20 -7.71
C ALA A 64 17.16 0.60 -7.75
N ARG A 65 16.59 0.25 -6.60
CA ARG A 65 15.24 -0.32 -6.46
C ARG A 65 14.19 0.76 -6.21
N ALA A 66 14.58 2.03 -6.07
CA ALA A 66 13.66 3.12 -5.76
C ALA A 66 12.52 3.19 -6.79
N GLU A 67 12.85 3.15 -8.08
CA GLU A 67 11.84 3.19 -9.15
C GLU A 67 10.78 2.09 -8.97
N LYS A 68 11.21 0.82 -8.86
CA LYS A 68 10.30 -0.30 -8.63
C LYS A 68 9.48 -0.12 -7.34
N ALA A 69 10.13 0.27 -6.23
CA ALA A 69 9.48 0.45 -4.94
C ALA A 69 8.40 1.55 -4.96
N TYR A 70 8.70 2.71 -5.55
CA TYR A 70 7.74 3.81 -5.66
C TYR A 70 6.55 3.44 -6.54
N PHE A 71 6.77 2.74 -7.66
CA PHE A 71 5.70 2.30 -8.54
C PHE A 71 4.79 1.28 -7.85
N GLU A 72 5.35 0.26 -7.22
CA GLU A 72 4.57 -0.76 -6.50
C GLU A 72 3.89 -0.21 -5.25
N TYR A 73 4.50 0.76 -4.58
CA TYR A 73 3.86 1.49 -3.48
C TYR A 73 2.59 2.23 -3.95
N ALA A 74 2.66 2.92 -5.09
CA ALA A 74 1.49 3.54 -5.71
C ALA A 74 0.44 2.48 -6.14
N GLN A 75 0.87 1.36 -6.72
CA GLN A 75 -0.02 0.23 -7.02
C GLN A 75 -0.69 -0.34 -5.78
N CYS A 76 0.02 -0.45 -4.65
CA CYS A 76 -0.54 -0.90 -3.38
C CYS A 76 -1.71 -0.02 -2.93
N HIS A 77 -1.58 1.31 -3.01
CA HIS A 77 -2.71 2.22 -2.75
C HIS A 77 -3.88 1.96 -3.71
N TYR A 78 -3.61 1.79 -4.99
CA TYR A 78 -4.66 1.49 -5.97
C TYR A 78 -5.39 0.17 -5.68
N LYS A 79 -4.64 -0.92 -5.45
CA LYS A 79 -5.19 -2.26 -5.20
C LYS A 79 -5.93 -2.35 -3.86
N THR A 80 -5.60 -1.48 -2.91
CA THR A 80 -6.33 -1.33 -1.64
C THR A 80 -7.45 -0.27 -1.71
N LYS A 81 -7.78 0.20 -2.93
CA LYS A 81 -8.85 1.17 -3.23
C LYS A 81 -8.66 2.55 -2.58
N GLN A 82 -7.42 2.89 -2.23
CA GLN A 82 -7.04 4.22 -1.73
C GLN A 82 -6.75 5.13 -2.92
N TYR A 83 -7.74 5.35 -3.77
CA TYR A 83 -7.55 5.95 -5.09
C TYR A 83 -7.00 7.38 -5.06
N LEU A 84 -7.27 8.15 -3.99
CA LEU A 84 -6.68 9.49 -3.81
C LEU A 84 -5.17 9.43 -3.63
N LEU A 85 -4.71 8.51 -2.77
CA LEU A 85 -3.28 8.30 -2.55
C LEU A 85 -2.64 7.65 -3.78
N ALA A 86 -3.33 6.72 -4.43
CA ALA A 86 -2.85 6.15 -5.69
C ALA A 86 -2.63 7.24 -6.75
N ALA A 87 -3.62 8.10 -6.99
CA ALA A 87 -3.52 9.21 -7.93
C ALA A 87 -2.33 10.13 -7.62
N PHE A 88 -2.16 10.48 -6.35
CA PHE A 88 -1.04 11.29 -5.88
C PHE A 88 0.31 10.62 -6.12
N TYR A 89 0.49 9.38 -5.69
CA TYR A 89 1.79 8.70 -5.77
C TYR A 89 2.17 8.31 -7.20
N PHE A 90 1.20 7.92 -8.04
CA PHE A 90 1.46 7.70 -9.46
C PHE A 90 1.86 8.99 -10.19
N LYS A 91 1.19 10.12 -9.89
CA LYS A 91 1.59 11.42 -10.44
C LYS A 91 2.99 11.83 -10.00
N ASN A 92 3.33 11.58 -8.73
CA ASN A 92 4.68 11.86 -8.24
C ASN A 92 5.72 10.95 -8.89
N PHE A 93 5.40 9.67 -9.11
CA PHE A 93 6.26 8.75 -9.83
C PHE A 93 6.56 9.27 -11.24
N SER A 94 5.53 9.63 -12.02
CA SER A 94 5.72 10.07 -13.42
C SER A 94 6.50 11.39 -13.55
N ASN A 95 6.45 12.23 -12.52
CA ASN A 95 7.23 13.47 -12.43
C ASN A 95 8.67 13.24 -11.94
N THR A 96 8.89 12.23 -11.09
CA THR A 96 10.20 11.96 -10.48
C THR A 96 11.07 11.09 -11.38
N PHE A 97 10.50 10.04 -11.97
CA PHE A 97 11.20 9.07 -12.81
C PHE A 97 10.94 9.34 -14.29
N THR A 98 11.40 10.50 -14.79
CA THR A 98 11.05 10.99 -16.14
C THR A 98 11.53 10.10 -17.30
N ASN A 99 12.54 9.28 -17.06
CA ASN A 99 13.13 8.35 -18.04
C ASN A 99 12.70 6.89 -17.83
N SER A 100 11.84 6.63 -16.84
CA SER A 100 11.34 5.28 -16.57
C SER A 100 10.43 4.81 -17.70
N PRO A 101 10.52 3.53 -18.14
CA PRO A 101 9.54 2.95 -19.04
C PRO A 101 8.14 2.86 -18.42
N LEU A 102 8.03 2.94 -17.09
CA LEU A 102 6.76 2.90 -16.35
C LEU A 102 6.12 4.29 -16.22
N ARG A 103 6.77 5.35 -16.70
CA ARG A 103 6.29 6.73 -16.54
C ARG A 103 4.91 6.96 -17.15
N GLU A 104 4.72 6.49 -18.37
CA GLU A 104 3.44 6.66 -19.09
C GLU A 104 2.33 5.86 -18.39
N GLU A 105 2.62 4.63 -17.97
CA GLU A 105 1.70 3.81 -17.19
C GLU A 105 1.33 4.48 -15.86
N ALA A 106 2.29 5.06 -15.15
CA ALA A 106 2.01 5.81 -13.93
C ALA A 106 1.14 7.04 -14.21
N ALA A 107 1.41 7.81 -15.27
CA ALA A 107 0.57 8.95 -15.62
C ALA A 107 -0.88 8.53 -15.94
N PHE A 108 -1.04 7.42 -16.68
CA PHE A 108 -2.34 6.81 -16.94
C PHE A 108 -3.04 6.38 -15.64
N MET A 109 -2.34 5.64 -14.77
CA MET A 109 -2.88 5.17 -13.50
C MET A 109 -3.24 6.32 -12.55
N ALA A 110 -2.53 7.45 -12.62
CA ALA A 110 -2.90 8.65 -11.88
C ALA A 110 -4.25 9.21 -12.34
N ALA A 111 -4.46 9.33 -13.65
CA ALA A 111 -5.73 9.77 -14.23
C ALA A 111 -6.85 8.76 -13.93
N TYR A 112 -6.57 7.47 -14.08
CA TYR A 112 -7.54 6.40 -13.85
C TYR A 112 -7.96 6.30 -12.38
N SER A 113 -7.03 6.48 -11.44
CA SER A 113 -7.37 6.56 -10.02
C SER A 113 -8.29 7.76 -9.70
N ASN A 114 -8.11 8.91 -10.38
CA ASN A 114 -9.04 10.04 -10.24
C ASN A 114 -10.43 9.74 -10.83
N TYR A 115 -10.49 8.97 -11.91
CA TYR A 115 -11.76 8.48 -12.45
C TYR A 115 -12.50 7.58 -11.44
N GLU A 116 -11.80 6.64 -10.80
CA GLU A 116 -12.37 5.77 -9.76
C GLU A 116 -12.86 6.52 -8.50
N LEU A 117 -12.28 7.69 -8.21
CA LEU A 117 -12.77 8.59 -7.14
C LEU A 117 -14.03 9.36 -7.51
N SER A 118 -14.24 9.59 -8.79
CA SER A 118 -15.33 10.45 -9.25
C SER A 118 -16.65 9.75 -8.98
N PRO A 119 -17.65 10.42 -8.37
CA PRO A 119 -18.96 9.81 -8.19
C PRO A 119 -19.51 9.43 -9.56
N SER A 120 -20.13 8.25 -9.66
CA SER A 120 -20.93 7.94 -10.83
C SER A 120 -22.10 8.92 -10.86
N PHE A 121 -21.99 9.98 -11.67
CA PHE A 121 -23.14 10.73 -12.12
C PHE A 121 -23.98 9.74 -12.96
N ARG A 122 -24.78 8.93 -12.28
CA ARG A 122 -25.98 8.39 -12.88
C ARG A 122 -26.80 9.63 -13.24
N LEU A 123 -26.69 10.00 -14.51
CA LEU A 123 -27.61 10.88 -15.21
C LEU A 123 -29.01 10.26 -15.12
N ASP A 124 -29.64 10.28 -13.95
CA ASP A 124 -31.08 10.33 -13.85
C ASP A 124 -31.47 11.76 -14.29
N GLN A 125 -31.17 12.09 -15.54
CA GLN A 125 -31.71 13.23 -16.26
C GLN A 125 -33.20 12.94 -16.38
N LYS A 126 -33.99 13.30 -15.36
CA LYS A 126 -35.43 13.43 -15.57
C LYS A 126 -35.58 14.50 -16.65
N ALA A 127 -35.99 14.07 -17.84
CA ALA A 127 -36.52 14.98 -18.84
C ALA A 127 -37.54 15.86 -18.13
N THR A 128 -37.23 17.15 -17.98
CA THR A 128 -38.25 18.11 -17.57
C THR A 128 -38.96 18.44 -18.87
N GLU A 129 -40.13 17.86 -19.06
CA GLU A 129 -41.05 18.27 -20.11
C GLU A 129 -41.45 19.73 -19.83
N SER A 130 -41.30 20.57 -20.85
CA SER A 130 -41.81 21.95 -20.89
C SER A 130 -42.94 22.04 -21.89
#